data_AF-A0A960Q2W5-F1
#
_entry.id   AF-A0A960Q2W5-F1
#
_cell.length_a   1.000
_cell.length_b   1.000
_cell.length_c   1.000
_cell.angle_alpha   90.00
_cell.angle_beta   90.00
_cell.angle_gamma   90.00
#
_symmetry.space_group_name_H-M   'P 1'
#
loop_
_entity.id
_entity.type
_entity.pdbx_description
1 polymer ?
#
loop_
_entity_poly.entity_id
_entity_poly.type
_entity_poly.pdbx_seq_one_letter_code
_entity_poly.pdbx_strand_id
1 'polypeptide(L)'
;MSQAPLPLLPILTGPTGSGKSSLALRVAERLGLEILNADSRQLFRGLEVATAAPDADMLRRVPHHLVGSHDPLDTVSAGDFCRSCCELIEGGPPRSPAFLMSGGSVFYIRAFIDPVEERVSPAPELRAQVLEWLESEGPDALRARLLALDPEASWISVNDVSKLRRHLEICLATGLPASQALQSLRRPATVRPLLFVLDTPLEALTGRLHRRLKAMLAGGMIEEVEALLKAGVPETSQALSSVGVQDIRDFLEGRIGRDTLEERVYRNTRRYARKQLTWFKALGREGRTRSLDHKQDEETLCRTICDTLEAARD
;
A
#
# COMPACT_ATOMS: atom_id res chain seq x y z
N MET A 1 30.16 14.72 -16.51
CA MET A 1 30.16 14.37 -15.06
C MET A 1 29.37 13.09 -14.93
N SER A 2 30.00 11.99 -14.53
CA SER A 2 29.30 10.72 -14.28
C SER A 2 28.34 10.94 -13.10
N GLN A 3 27.04 10.78 -13.30
CA GLN A 3 26.07 10.84 -12.21
C GLN A 3 26.42 9.73 -11.21
N ALA A 4 26.53 10.08 -9.93
CA ALA A 4 26.72 9.09 -8.88
C ALA A 4 25.60 8.03 -8.97
N PRO A 5 25.89 6.74 -8.74
CA PRO A 5 24.88 5.70 -8.83
C PRO A 5 23.76 5.97 -7.81
N LEU A 6 22.51 5.76 -8.24
CA LEU A 6 21.35 5.94 -7.37
C LEU A 6 21.45 5.04 -6.13
N PRO A 7 21.04 5.54 -4.94
CA PRO A 7 21.09 4.76 -3.70
C PRO A 7 20.21 3.51 -3.83
N LEU A 8 20.71 2.38 -3.34
CA LEU A 8 19.99 1.11 -3.31
C LEU A 8 18.89 1.20 -2.25
N LEU A 9 17.66 0.81 -2.59
CA LEU A 9 16.56 0.67 -1.65
C LEU A 9 16.01 -0.76 -1.67
N PRO A 10 16.27 -1.58 -0.63
CA PRO A 10 15.55 -2.83 -0.45
C PRO A 10 14.07 -2.58 -0.16
N ILE A 11 13.21 -3.36 -0.79
CA ILE A 11 11.76 -3.34 -0.58
C ILE A 11 11.32 -4.76 -0.23
N LEU A 12 10.89 -4.99 1.00
CA LEU A 12 10.32 -6.27 1.43
C LEU A 12 8.79 -6.20 1.44
N THR A 13 8.17 -6.97 0.54
CA THR A 13 6.72 -6.98 0.37
C THR A 13 6.16 -8.40 0.40
N GLY A 14 4.86 -8.51 0.65
CA GLY A 14 4.15 -9.79 0.65
C GLY A 14 2.71 -9.63 1.13
N PRO A 15 1.88 -10.67 0.99
CA PRO A 15 0.48 -10.60 1.39
C PRO A 15 0.34 -10.41 2.90
N THR A 16 -0.79 -9.87 3.34
CA THR A 16 -1.09 -9.80 4.78
C THR A 16 -1.05 -11.19 5.41
N GLY A 17 -0.50 -11.29 6.63
CA GLY A 17 -0.30 -12.56 7.33
C GLY A 17 0.93 -13.39 6.89
N SER A 18 1.75 -12.90 5.95
CA SER A 18 2.95 -13.63 5.49
C SER A 18 4.09 -13.68 6.51
N GLY A 19 4.13 -12.76 7.47
CA GLY A 19 5.26 -12.61 8.41
C GLY A 19 6.25 -11.50 8.01
N LYS A 20 5.94 -10.73 6.97
CA LYS A 20 6.81 -9.65 6.44
C LYS A 20 7.36 -8.68 7.49
N SER A 21 6.56 -8.30 8.49
CA SER A 21 6.98 -7.32 9.51
C SER A 21 8.06 -7.88 10.43
N SER A 22 7.96 -9.15 10.82
CA SER A 22 8.98 -9.84 11.62
C SER A 22 10.29 -9.96 10.84
N LEU A 23 10.21 -10.40 9.59
CA LEU A 23 11.37 -10.50 8.70
C LEU A 23 12.00 -9.12 8.42
N ALA A 24 11.21 -8.08 8.22
CA ALA A 24 11.69 -6.72 8.02
C ALA A 24 12.48 -6.21 9.22
N LEU A 25 11.95 -6.42 10.42
CA LEU A 25 12.61 -6.05 11.67
C LEU A 25 13.98 -6.72 11.79
N ARG A 26 14.04 -8.04 11.57
CA ARG A 26 15.28 -8.82 11.67
C ARG A 26 16.35 -8.37 10.66
N VAL A 27 15.95 -8.13 9.41
CA VAL A 27 16.86 -7.63 8.37
C VAL A 27 17.37 -6.23 8.74
N ALA A 28 16.48 -5.36 9.21
CA ALA A 28 16.82 -3.99 9.57
C ALA A 28 17.79 -3.94 10.76
N GLU A 29 17.57 -4.75 11.80
CA GLU A 29 18.51 -4.88 12.93
C GLU A 29 19.88 -5.37 12.48
N ARG A 30 19.93 -6.39 11.64
CA ARG A 30 21.19 -7.00 11.18
C ARG A 30 22.03 -6.06 10.33
N LEU A 31 21.37 -5.25 9.50
CA LEU A 31 22.04 -4.34 8.56
C LEU A 31 22.13 -2.89 9.06
N GLY A 32 21.56 -2.59 10.23
CA GLY A 32 21.49 -1.23 10.78
C GLY A 32 20.66 -0.28 9.91
N LEU A 33 19.53 -0.77 9.39
CA LEU A 33 18.60 -0.01 8.55
C LEU A 33 17.42 0.51 9.35
N GLU A 34 16.83 1.61 8.89
CA GLU A 34 15.53 2.10 9.37
C GLU A 34 14.41 1.57 8.46
N ILE A 35 13.19 1.42 8.98
CA ILE A 35 12.06 0.88 8.21
C ILE A 35 11.19 2.01 7.66
N LEU A 36 11.00 2.06 6.34
CA LEU A 36 10.00 2.90 5.69
C LEU A 36 8.70 2.10 5.53
N ASN A 37 7.65 2.44 6.28
CA ASN A 37 6.36 1.77 6.17
C ASN A 37 5.69 2.09 4.82
N ALA A 38 5.32 1.05 4.06
CA ALA A 38 4.55 1.13 2.82
C ALA A 38 3.18 0.42 2.95
N ASP A 39 2.47 0.71 4.05
CA ASP A 39 1.10 0.29 4.27
C ASP A 39 0.17 1.50 4.42
N SER A 40 -0.74 1.65 3.45
CA SER A 40 -1.68 2.78 3.36
C SER A 40 -2.64 2.93 4.52
N ARG A 41 -2.79 1.92 5.39
CA ARG A 41 -3.64 2.02 6.58
C ARG A 41 -2.84 2.32 7.84
N GLN A 42 -1.61 1.81 7.93
CA GLN A 42 -0.72 2.06 9.07
C GLN A 42 -0.21 3.51 9.11
N LEU A 43 -0.48 4.32 8.08
CA LEU A 43 -0.19 5.76 8.06
C LEU A 43 -0.98 6.56 9.11
N PHE A 44 -2.15 6.08 9.52
CA PHE A 44 -3.11 6.83 10.35
C PHE A 44 -3.01 6.45 11.83
N ARG A 45 -3.13 7.43 12.71
CA ARG A 45 -3.19 7.22 14.17
C ARG A 45 -4.52 6.60 14.59
N GLY A 46 -4.50 5.84 15.68
CA GLY A 46 -5.71 5.27 16.28
C GLY A 46 -6.24 4.00 15.59
N LEU A 47 -5.42 3.39 14.72
CA LEU A 47 -5.71 2.14 14.01
C LEU A 47 -4.59 1.11 14.20
N GLU A 48 -3.82 1.21 15.27
CA GLU A 48 -2.62 0.41 15.50
C GLU A 48 -2.95 -1.09 15.53
N VAL A 49 -4.00 -1.51 16.24
CA VAL A 49 -4.45 -2.91 16.32
C VAL A 49 -5.17 -3.32 15.05
N ALA A 50 -6.08 -2.49 14.54
CA ALA A 50 -6.89 -2.76 13.34
C ALA A 50 -6.05 -2.93 12.07
N THR A 51 -4.85 -2.39 12.03
CA THR A 51 -3.90 -2.52 10.90
C THR A 51 -2.73 -3.45 11.22
N ALA A 52 -2.64 -3.91 12.47
CA ALA A 52 -1.44 -4.43 13.13
C ALA A 52 -0.17 -3.68 12.69
N ALA A 53 -0.17 -2.40 13.02
CA ALA A 53 1.03 -1.58 13.04
C ALA A 53 2.10 -2.23 13.95
N PRO A 54 3.39 -1.90 13.74
CA PRO A 54 4.45 -2.28 14.66
C PRO A 54 4.12 -1.88 16.10
N ASP A 55 4.33 -2.79 17.06
CA ASP A 55 4.11 -2.50 18.47
C ASP A 55 5.28 -1.70 19.08
N ALA A 56 5.12 -1.29 20.34
CA ALA A 56 6.13 -0.52 21.06
C ALA A 56 7.47 -1.26 21.26
N ASP A 57 7.51 -2.59 21.16
CA ASP A 57 8.78 -3.33 21.18
C ASP A 57 9.50 -3.23 19.84
N MET A 58 8.77 -3.44 18.74
CA MET A 58 9.32 -3.28 17.38
C MET A 58 9.83 -1.85 17.14
N LEU A 59 9.06 -0.84 17.56
CA LEU A 59 9.44 0.57 17.41
C LEU A 59 10.68 0.97 18.23
N ARG A 60 10.91 0.33 19.38
CA ARG A 60 12.12 0.55 20.19
C ARG A 60 13.37 -0.09 19.58
N ARG A 61 13.19 -1.21 18.88
CA ARG A 61 14.29 -1.99 18.28
C ARG A 61 14.79 -1.38 16.98
N VAL A 62 13.88 -0.91 16.13
CA VAL A 62 14.21 -0.28 14.84
C VAL A 62 13.29 0.92 14.61
N PRO A 63 13.81 2.10 14.22
CA PRO A 63 12.98 3.22 13.80
C PRO A 63 12.06 2.84 12.63
N HIS A 64 10.76 3.06 12.80
CA HIS A 64 9.78 2.93 11.72
C HIS A 64 9.23 4.30 11.36
N HIS A 65 9.33 4.66 10.09
CA HIS A 65 8.79 5.90 9.54
C HIS A 65 7.43 5.67 8.93
N LEU A 66 6.62 6.74 8.86
CA LEU A 66 5.28 6.74 8.27
C LEU A 66 4.30 5.75 8.94
N VAL A 67 4.53 5.42 10.22
CA VAL A 67 3.56 4.70 11.06
C VAL A 67 2.86 5.71 11.94
N GLY A 68 1.53 5.79 11.88
CA GLY A 68 0.75 6.77 12.65
C GLY A 68 1.14 8.23 12.39
N SER A 69 1.69 8.54 11.21
CA SER A 69 2.19 9.88 10.91
C SER A 69 1.06 10.88 10.59
N HIS A 70 -0.11 10.41 10.15
CA HIS A 70 -1.23 11.24 9.70
C HIS A 70 -2.43 11.15 10.65
N ASP A 71 -3.22 12.22 10.69
CA ASP A 71 -4.51 12.25 11.38
C ASP A 71 -5.53 11.38 10.62
N PRO A 72 -6.44 10.65 11.29
CA PRO A 72 -7.47 9.87 10.60
C PRO A 72 -8.40 10.67 9.67
N LEU A 73 -8.46 12.00 9.79
CA LEU A 73 -9.17 12.90 8.88
C LEU A 73 -8.37 13.25 7.62
N ASP A 74 -7.05 13.01 7.62
CA ASP A 74 -6.21 13.30 6.47
C ASP A 74 -6.52 12.36 5.29
N THR A 75 -6.23 12.85 4.09
CA THR A 75 -6.20 12.02 2.88
C THR A 75 -4.76 11.98 2.37
N VAL A 76 -4.25 10.78 2.11
CA VAL A 76 -2.87 10.58 1.65
C VAL A 76 -2.88 9.93 0.27
N SER A 77 -2.52 10.71 -0.75
CA SER A 77 -2.34 10.22 -2.12
C SER A 77 -1.10 9.34 -2.24
N ALA A 78 -0.98 8.63 -3.36
CA ALA A 78 0.26 7.91 -3.66
C ALA A 78 1.44 8.87 -3.90
N GLY A 79 1.22 10.05 -4.47
CA GLY A 79 2.27 11.05 -4.62
C GLY A 79 2.65 11.72 -3.30
N ASP A 80 1.71 11.93 -2.37
CA ASP A 80 2.01 12.39 -1.00
C ASP A 80 2.94 11.39 -0.29
N PHE A 81 2.60 10.11 -0.39
CA PHE A 81 3.43 9.01 0.10
C PHE A 81 4.84 9.01 -0.54
N CYS A 82 4.91 9.15 -1.87
CA CYS A 82 6.19 9.17 -2.58
C CYS A 82 7.06 10.37 -2.16
N ARG A 83 6.48 11.56 -2.02
CA ARG A 83 7.20 12.76 -1.56
C ARG A 83 7.75 12.55 -0.16
N SER A 84 6.93 12.05 0.76
CA SER A 84 7.36 11.74 2.14
C SER A 84 8.52 10.73 2.16
N CYS A 85 8.47 9.70 1.32
CA CYS A 85 9.58 8.73 1.19
C CYS A 85 10.86 9.37 0.64
N CYS A 86 10.75 10.21 -0.41
CA CYS A 86 11.90 10.90 -0.97
C CYS A 86 12.54 11.84 0.05
N GLU A 87 11.76 12.63 0.77
CA GLU A 87 12.26 13.55 1.80
C GLU A 87 13.03 12.81 2.90
N LEU A 88 12.53 11.65 3.35
CA LEU A 88 13.22 10.80 4.33
C LEU A 88 14.52 10.22 3.77
N ILE A 89 14.52 9.78 2.51
CA ILE A 89 15.70 9.19 1.88
C ILE A 89 16.77 10.25 1.62
N GLU A 90 16.38 11.45 1.16
CA GLU A 90 17.29 12.58 0.90
C GLU A 90 17.87 13.17 2.19
N GLY A 91 17.07 13.23 3.26
CA GLY A 91 17.52 13.67 4.59
C GLY A 91 18.25 12.59 5.40
N GLY A 92 18.31 11.36 4.89
CA GLY A 92 18.88 10.20 5.58
C GLY A 92 20.41 10.19 5.64
N PRO A 93 20.99 9.22 6.37
CA PRO A 93 22.44 9.05 6.45
C PRO A 93 23.08 8.85 5.06
N PRO A 94 24.33 9.29 4.84
CA PRO A 94 25.01 9.15 3.54
C PRO A 94 25.38 7.70 3.18
N ARG A 95 25.02 6.70 4.01
CA ARG A 95 25.26 5.28 3.76
C ARG A 95 24.07 4.67 3.02
N SER A 96 24.34 3.94 1.95
CA SER A 96 23.31 3.24 1.17
C SER A 96 23.49 1.72 1.27
N PRO A 97 22.41 0.94 1.48
CA PRO A 97 21.08 1.39 1.89
C PRO A 97 21.09 1.91 3.34
N ALA A 98 20.35 2.99 3.61
CA ALA A 98 20.00 3.44 4.97
C ALA A 98 18.62 2.93 5.40
N PHE A 99 17.77 2.60 4.43
CA PHE A 99 16.37 2.26 4.65
C PHE A 99 16.02 0.89 4.08
N LEU A 100 15.06 0.23 4.73
CA LEU A 100 14.31 -0.91 4.22
C LEU A 100 12.84 -0.51 4.11
N MET A 101 12.30 -0.45 2.89
CA MET A 101 10.87 -0.27 2.74
C MET A 101 10.14 -1.59 3.01
N SER A 102 9.13 -1.57 3.89
CA SER A 102 8.30 -2.76 4.17
C SER A 102 6.82 -2.43 4.14
N GLY A 103 6.02 -3.24 3.45
CA GLY A 103 4.59 -2.98 3.35
C GLY A 103 3.84 -3.97 2.47
N GLY A 104 2.50 -3.85 2.49
CA GLY A 104 1.60 -4.65 1.67
C GLY A 104 0.79 -3.83 0.66
N SER A 105 0.92 -2.50 0.67
CA SER A 105 0.19 -1.62 -0.24
C SER A 105 0.92 -1.54 -1.58
N VAL A 106 0.66 -2.53 -2.43
CA VAL A 106 1.29 -2.66 -3.76
C VAL A 106 1.14 -1.40 -4.60
N PHE A 107 0.01 -0.70 -4.49
CA PHE A 107 -0.22 0.55 -5.20
C PHE A 107 0.81 1.64 -4.82
N TYR A 108 1.11 1.80 -3.52
CA TYR A 108 2.10 2.77 -3.04
C TYR A 108 3.52 2.36 -3.42
N ILE A 109 3.86 1.07 -3.27
CA ILE A 109 5.15 0.54 -3.70
C ILE A 109 5.34 0.78 -5.21
N ARG A 110 4.32 0.50 -6.03
CA ARG A 110 4.36 0.71 -7.48
C ARG A 110 4.53 2.18 -7.83
N ALA A 111 3.75 3.06 -7.20
CA ALA A 111 3.86 4.50 -7.40
C ALA A 111 5.25 5.03 -7.04
N PHE A 112 5.90 4.45 -6.03
CA PHE A 112 7.23 4.87 -5.60
C PHE A 112 8.34 4.38 -6.54
N ILE A 113 8.30 3.10 -6.95
CA ILE A 113 9.36 2.51 -7.79
C ILE A 113 9.25 2.86 -9.28
N ASP A 114 8.05 3.24 -9.73
CA ASP A 114 7.76 3.71 -11.08
C ASP A 114 7.00 5.04 -11.01
N PRO A 115 7.66 6.12 -10.53
CA PRO A 115 7.01 7.38 -10.24
C PRO A 115 6.46 8.01 -11.51
N VAL A 116 5.13 8.14 -11.56
CA VAL A 116 4.45 9.01 -12.50
C VAL A 116 4.18 10.33 -11.78
N GLU A 117 4.58 11.42 -12.41
CA GLU A 117 4.46 12.78 -11.91
C GLU A 117 2.97 13.09 -11.74
N GLU A 118 2.57 13.21 -10.49
CA GLU A 118 1.23 13.61 -10.08
C GLU A 118 1.04 15.14 -10.28
N ARG A 119 1.59 15.73 -11.36
CA ARG A 119 1.36 17.15 -11.66
C ARG A 119 -0.05 17.43 -12.17
N VAL A 120 -0.77 16.40 -12.59
CA VAL A 120 -2.19 16.50 -12.92
C VAL A 120 -2.98 16.20 -11.67
N SER A 121 -3.04 17.18 -10.77
CA SER A 121 -4.09 17.29 -9.76
C SER A 121 -5.25 18.01 -10.42
N PRO A 122 -6.28 17.29 -10.90
CA PRO A 122 -7.42 17.90 -11.54
C PRO A 122 -8.11 18.79 -10.51
N ALA A 123 -8.53 19.98 -10.94
CA ALA A 123 -9.20 20.93 -10.06
C ALA A 123 -10.43 20.28 -9.40
N PRO A 124 -10.78 20.65 -8.14
CA PRO A 124 -11.92 20.06 -7.43
C PRO A 124 -13.22 20.07 -8.23
N GLU A 125 -13.44 21.11 -9.04
CA GLU A 125 -14.61 21.29 -9.88
C GLU A 125 -14.68 20.22 -10.99
N LEU A 126 -13.54 19.88 -11.58
CA LEU A 126 -13.43 18.84 -12.60
C LEU A 126 -13.67 17.45 -12.01
N ARG A 127 -13.16 17.21 -10.79
CA ARG A 127 -13.45 15.96 -10.05
C ARG A 127 -14.95 15.83 -9.73
N ALA A 128 -15.59 16.93 -9.33
CA ALA A 128 -17.03 16.97 -9.07
C ALA A 128 -17.83 16.71 -10.36
N GLN A 129 -17.45 17.33 -11.48
CA GLN A 129 -18.09 17.13 -12.77
C GLN A 129 -17.99 15.67 -13.26
N VAL A 130 -16.81 15.06 -13.16
CA VAL A 130 -16.62 13.65 -13.55
C VAL A 130 -17.43 12.71 -12.65
N LEU A 131 -17.57 13.04 -11.36
CA LEU A 131 -18.42 12.30 -10.44
C LEU A 131 -19.90 12.46 -10.80
N GLU A 132 -20.36 13.66 -11.12
CA GLU A 132 -21.73 13.93 -11.56
C GLU A 132 -22.08 13.14 -12.82
N TRP A 133 -21.19 13.07 -13.82
CA TRP A 133 -21.41 12.24 -15.01
C TRP A 133 -21.49 10.76 -14.69
N LEU A 134 -20.64 10.28 -13.77
CA LEU A 134 -20.71 8.89 -13.33
C LEU A 134 -22.06 8.59 -12.66
N GLU A 135 -22.55 9.48 -11.81
CA GLU A 135 -23.80 9.30 -11.06
C GLU A 135 -25.05 9.40 -11.95
N SER A 136 -25.04 10.34 -12.90
CA SER A 136 -26.19 10.60 -13.79
C SER A 136 -26.27 9.66 -14.99
N GLU A 137 -25.14 9.27 -15.57
CA GLU A 137 -25.10 8.51 -16.83
C GLU A 137 -24.49 7.12 -16.70
N GLY A 138 -23.86 6.83 -15.57
CA GLY A 138 -23.27 5.53 -15.29
C GLY A 138 -21.88 5.31 -15.90
N PRO A 139 -21.24 4.18 -15.53
CA PRO A 139 -19.85 3.90 -15.87
C PRO A 139 -19.62 3.60 -17.36
N ASP A 140 -20.62 3.07 -18.07
CA ASP A 140 -20.53 2.82 -19.52
C ASP A 140 -20.37 4.13 -20.30
N ALA A 141 -21.18 5.13 -19.98
CA ALA A 141 -21.10 6.46 -20.58
C ALA A 141 -19.78 7.15 -20.23
N LEU A 142 -19.30 6.99 -19.00
CA LEU A 142 -18.00 7.51 -18.58
C LEU A 142 -16.84 6.86 -19.36
N ARG A 143 -16.91 5.54 -19.58
CA ARG A 143 -15.94 4.80 -20.38
C ARG A 143 -15.97 5.23 -21.83
N ALA A 144 -17.15 5.46 -22.41
CA ALA A 144 -17.26 5.96 -23.78
C ALA A 144 -16.57 7.33 -23.94
N ARG A 145 -16.78 8.25 -22.99
CA ARG A 145 -16.07 9.55 -22.94
C ARG A 145 -14.56 9.37 -22.86
N LEU A 146 -14.09 8.51 -21.97
CA LEU A 146 -12.66 8.23 -21.84
C LEU A 146 -12.08 7.72 -23.17
N LEU A 147 -12.71 6.74 -23.81
CA LEU A 147 -12.18 6.15 -25.05
C LEU A 147 -12.26 7.09 -26.25
N ALA A 148 -13.16 8.08 -26.23
CA ALA A 148 -13.16 9.14 -27.23
C ALA A 148 -11.94 10.07 -27.11
N LEU A 149 -11.42 10.27 -25.89
CA LEU A 149 -10.23 11.09 -25.62
C LEU A 149 -8.92 10.28 -25.63
N ASP A 150 -8.98 9.02 -25.23
CA ASP A 150 -7.84 8.11 -25.11
C ASP A 150 -8.23 6.68 -25.52
N PRO A 151 -8.18 6.36 -26.82
CA PRO A 151 -8.49 5.02 -27.33
C PRO A 151 -7.60 3.91 -26.74
N GLU A 152 -6.37 4.25 -26.33
CA GLU A 152 -5.43 3.29 -25.72
C GLU A 152 -5.88 2.82 -24.33
N ALA A 153 -6.77 3.55 -23.67
CA ALA A 153 -7.34 3.19 -22.37
C ALA A 153 -8.38 2.04 -22.42
N SER A 154 -8.54 1.37 -23.56
CA SER A 154 -9.52 0.29 -23.78
C SER A 154 -9.39 -0.90 -22.82
N TRP A 155 -8.19 -1.13 -22.27
CA TRP A 155 -7.91 -2.15 -21.26
C TRP A 155 -8.59 -1.88 -19.90
N ILE A 156 -9.04 -0.65 -19.64
CA ILE A 156 -9.76 -0.29 -18.43
C ILE A 156 -11.20 -0.84 -18.54
N SER A 157 -11.53 -1.74 -17.61
CA SER A 157 -12.86 -2.32 -17.50
C SER A 157 -13.88 -1.25 -17.08
N VAL A 158 -15.11 -1.36 -17.58
CA VAL A 158 -16.25 -0.54 -17.14
C VAL A 158 -16.47 -0.60 -15.61
N ASN A 159 -16.12 -1.74 -15.00
CA ASN A 159 -16.26 -1.95 -13.57
C ASN A 159 -15.15 -1.30 -12.74
N ASP A 160 -14.05 -0.84 -13.36
CA ASP A 160 -12.95 -0.17 -12.67
C ASP A 160 -13.18 1.36 -12.66
N VAL A 161 -14.27 1.74 -12.00
CA VAL A 161 -14.78 3.13 -11.94
C VAL A 161 -13.71 4.11 -11.48
N SER A 162 -12.86 3.72 -10.53
CA SER A 162 -11.77 4.55 -10.03
C SER A 162 -10.74 4.87 -11.13
N LYS A 163 -10.36 3.87 -11.93
CA LYS A 163 -9.45 4.12 -13.07
C LYS A 163 -10.12 4.92 -14.17
N LEU A 164 -11.38 4.65 -14.49
CA LEU A 164 -12.13 5.41 -15.49
C LEU A 164 -12.15 6.90 -15.15
N ARG A 165 -12.58 7.23 -13.92
CA ARG A 165 -12.59 8.60 -13.41
C ARG A 165 -11.21 9.22 -13.50
N ARG A 166 -10.18 8.56 -12.94
CA ARG A 166 -8.82 9.13 -12.91
C ARG A 166 -8.25 9.39 -14.31
N HIS A 167 -8.41 8.47 -15.26
CA HIS A 167 -7.88 8.67 -16.61
C HIS A 167 -8.65 9.76 -17.34
N LEU A 168 -9.99 9.81 -17.20
CA LEU A 168 -10.79 10.87 -17.79
C LEU A 168 -10.42 12.23 -17.19
N GLU A 169 -10.27 12.31 -15.87
CA GLU A 169 -9.83 13.52 -15.18
C GLU A 169 -8.47 14.01 -15.69
N ILE A 170 -7.53 13.10 -15.99
CA ILE A 170 -6.24 13.44 -16.59
C ILE A 170 -6.42 13.97 -18.01
N CYS A 171 -7.24 13.31 -18.84
CA CYS A 171 -7.50 13.76 -20.20
C CYS A 171 -8.06 15.18 -20.22
N LEU A 172 -9.03 15.46 -19.36
CA LEU A 172 -9.70 16.76 -19.28
C LEU A 172 -8.76 17.84 -18.71
N ALA A 173 -7.97 17.52 -17.68
CA ALA A 173 -7.09 18.49 -17.06
C ALA A 173 -5.86 18.83 -17.92
N THR A 174 -5.40 17.91 -18.75
CA THR A 174 -4.20 18.12 -19.61
C THR A 174 -4.53 18.46 -21.05
N GLY A 175 -5.73 18.13 -21.53
CA GLY A 175 -6.07 18.16 -22.95
C GLY A 175 -5.38 17.08 -23.79
N LEU A 176 -4.65 16.15 -23.18
CA LEU A 176 -3.93 15.06 -23.85
C LEU A 176 -4.53 13.69 -23.47
N PRO A 177 -4.41 12.66 -24.32
CA PRO A 177 -4.74 11.29 -23.92
C PRO A 177 -3.99 10.92 -22.63
N ALA A 178 -4.66 10.27 -21.67
CA ALA A 178 -4.03 9.90 -20.40
C ALA A 178 -2.84 8.95 -20.61
N SER A 179 -2.94 8.01 -21.56
CA SER A 179 -1.85 7.16 -22.04
C SER A 179 -0.59 7.93 -22.41
N GLN A 180 -0.74 9.08 -23.07
CA GLN A 180 0.36 9.97 -23.46
C GLN A 180 0.82 10.86 -22.31
N ALA A 181 -0.12 11.50 -21.60
CA ALA A 181 0.18 12.39 -20.48
C ALA A 181 0.99 11.64 -19.41
N LEU A 182 0.54 10.45 -19.00
CA LEU A 182 1.21 9.62 -17.99
C LEU A 182 2.63 9.20 -18.40
N GLN A 183 2.95 9.08 -19.69
CA GLN A 183 4.31 8.81 -20.15
C GLN A 183 5.22 10.04 -20.00
N SER A 184 4.72 11.21 -20.40
CA SER A 184 5.46 12.48 -20.28
C SER A 184 5.72 12.90 -18.84
N LEU A 185 4.90 12.36 -17.92
CA LEU A 185 4.97 12.60 -16.49
C LEU A 185 5.95 11.65 -15.77
N ARG A 186 6.67 10.74 -16.40
CA ARG A 186 7.59 9.88 -15.62
C ARG A 186 8.72 10.70 -14.99
N ARG A 187 8.88 10.60 -13.65
CA ARG A 187 10.02 11.23 -12.96
C ARG A 187 11.26 10.33 -13.06
N PRO A 188 12.47 10.90 -13.07
CA PRO A 188 13.67 10.11 -12.89
C PRO A 188 13.61 9.38 -11.55
N ALA A 189 14.05 8.12 -11.53
CA ALA A 189 14.12 7.35 -10.30
C ALA A 189 15.09 8.02 -9.33
N THR A 190 14.68 8.15 -8.07
CA THR A 190 15.52 8.68 -6.98
C THR A 190 16.33 7.59 -6.29
N VAL A 191 15.93 6.33 -6.47
CA VAL A 191 16.57 5.15 -5.90
C VAL A 191 16.70 4.04 -6.93
N ARG A 192 17.59 3.09 -6.68
CA ARG A 192 17.63 1.79 -7.35
C ARG A 192 16.88 0.77 -6.48
N PRO A 193 15.63 0.41 -6.81
CA PRO A 193 14.83 -0.49 -5.98
C PRO A 193 15.25 -1.96 -6.18
N LEU A 194 15.35 -2.72 -5.09
CA LEU A 194 15.51 -4.17 -5.11
C LEU A 194 14.38 -4.83 -4.33
N LEU A 195 13.50 -5.54 -5.04
CA LEU A 195 12.26 -6.05 -4.47
C LEU A 195 12.45 -7.49 -3.99
N PHE A 196 12.07 -7.74 -2.75
CA PHE A 196 11.93 -9.05 -2.15
C PHE A 196 10.45 -9.33 -1.90
N VAL A 197 9.92 -10.36 -2.55
CA VAL A 197 8.51 -10.74 -2.44
C VAL A 197 8.42 -12.04 -1.65
N LEU A 198 7.82 -11.99 -0.46
CA LEU A 198 7.52 -13.17 0.33
C LEU A 198 6.34 -13.92 -0.28
N ASP A 199 6.65 -14.94 -1.09
CA ASP A 199 5.68 -15.71 -1.87
C ASP A 199 5.04 -16.78 -0.98
N THR A 200 3.89 -16.41 -0.40
CA THR A 200 3.12 -17.26 0.50
C THR A 200 1.75 -17.58 -0.13
N PRO A 201 1.47 -18.84 -0.49
CA PRO A 201 0.18 -19.22 -1.06
C PRO A 201 -0.95 -19.02 -0.05
N LEU A 202 -2.17 -18.83 -0.56
CA LEU A 202 -3.33 -18.48 0.27
C LEU A 202 -3.65 -19.56 1.32
N GLU A 203 -3.38 -20.82 0.98
CA GLU A 203 -3.57 -21.99 1.84
C GLU A 203 -2.68 -21.88 3.09
N ALA A 204 -1.42 -21.46 2.92
CA ALA A 204 -0.47 -21.27 4.02
C ALA A 204 -0.80 -20.04 4.89
N LEU A 205 -1.53 -19.05 4.34
CA LEU A 205 -1.97 -17.86 5.08
C LEU A 205 -3.18 -18.13 5.97
N THR A 206 -4.05 -19.07 5.59
CA THR A 206 -5.38 -19.29 6.22
C THR A 206 -5.31 -19.35 7.75
N GLY A 207 -4.50 -20.26 8.31
CA GLY A 207 -4.36 -20.39 9.77
C GLY A 207 -3.69 -19.19 10.45
N ARG A 208 -2.80 -18.48 9.73
CA ARG A 208 -2.15 -17.26 10.24
C ARG A 208 -3.14 -16.09 10.32
N LEU A 209 -3.99 -15.94 9.30
CA LEU A 209 -5.02 -14.91 9.25
C LEU A 209 -6.07 -15.08 10.35
N HIS A 210 -6.52 -16.31 10.62
CA HIS A 210 -7.44 -16.58 11.74
C HIS A 210 -6.82 -16.21 13.09
N ARG A 211 -5.61 -16.69 13.38
CA ARG A 211 -4.93 -16.38 14.65
C ARG A 211 -4.72 -14.88 14.83
N ARG A 212 -4.31 -14.20 13.75
CA ARG A 212 -4.14 -12.75 13.74
C ARG A 212 -5.45 -12.02 14.01
N LEU A 213 -6.55 -12.40 13.36
CA LEU A 213 -7.86 -11.81 13.60
C LEU A 213 -8.28 -11.96 15.07
N LYS A 214 -8.14 -13.17 15.63
CA LYS A 214 -8.45 -13.40 17.06
C LYS A 214 -7.61 -12.52 17.98
N ALA A 215 -6.32 -12.38 17.69
CA ALA A 215 -5.44 -11.50 18.45
C ALA A 215 -5.86 -10.02 18.34
N MET A 216 -6.22 -9.54 17.16
CA MET A 216 -6.70 -8.17 16.95
C MET A 216 -8.01 -7.91 17.70
N LEU A 217 -8.97 -8.84 17.60
CA LEU A 217 -10.25 -8.75 18.30
C LEU A 217 -10.10 -8.81 19.83
N ALA A 218 -9.12 -9.55 20.35
CA ALA A 218 -8.79 -9.57 21.77
C ALA A 218 -7.97 -8.33 22.20
N GLY A 219 -7.24 -7.74 21.26
CA GLY A 219 -6.35 -6.60 21.48
C GLY A 219 -7.00 -5.23 21.37
N GLY A 220 -8.32 -5.14 21.20
CA GLY A 220 -9.01 -3.84 21.18
C GLY A 220 -9.41 -3.32 19.80
N MET A 221 -9.41 -4.15 18.75
CA MET A 221 -9.74 -3.70 17.39
C MET A 221 -11.14 -3.07 17.28
N ILE A 222 -12.13 -3.55 18.04
CA ILE A 222 -13.49 -3.02 18.01
C ILE A 222 -13.52 -1.63 18.66
N GLU A 223 -12.83 -1.52 19.79
CA GLU A 223 -12.71 -0.32 20.61
C GLU A 223 -11.97 0.80 19.86
N GLU A 224 -10.91 0.49 19.11
CA GLU A 224 -10.22 1.45 18.24
C GLU A 224 -11.17 2.06 17.20
N VAL A 225 -11.90 1.20 16.48
CA VAL A 225 -12.85 1.66 15.45
C VAL A 225 -14.00 2.44 16.08
N GLU A 226 -14.53 2.00 17.21
CA GLU A 226 -15.57 2.72 17.94
C GLU A 226 -15.09 4.11 18.40
N ALA A 227 -13.86 4.23 18.89
CA ALA A 227 -13.29 5.50 19.32
C ALA A 227 -13.18 6.50 18.17
N LEU A 228 -12.73 6.07 16.98
CA LEU A 228 -12.63 6.94 15.81
C LEU A 228 -14.02 7.41 15.32
N LEU A 229 -15.01 6.52 15.34
CA LEU A 229 -16.38 6.88 15.00
C LEU A 229 -16.97 7.90 15.99
N LYS A 230 -16.75 7.69 17.29
CA LYS A 230 -17.15 8.64 18.34
C LYS A 230 -16.43 9.98 18.23
N ALA A 231 -15.20 10.00 17.74
CA ALA A 231 -14.43 11.21 17.47
C ALA A 231 -14.91 11.97 16.22
N GLY A 232 -15.92 11.46 15.49
CA GLY A 232 -16.49 12.12 14.32
C GLY A 232 -15.68 11.91 13.04
N VAL A 233 -14.78 10.92 13.00
CA VAL A 233 -14.07 10.56 11.77
C VAL A 233 -15.10 10.05 10.74
N PRO A 234 -15.19 10.68 9.55
CA PRO A 234 -16.17 10.28 8.55
C PRO A 234 -15.97 8.83 8.11
N GLU A 235 -17.05 8.11 7.90
CA GLU A 235 -17.03 6.71 7.45
C GLU A 235 -16.38 6.53 6.08
N THR A 236 -16.42 7.59 5.26
CA THR A 236 -15.80 7.66 3.94
C THR A 236 -14.30 7.99 3.99
N SER A 237 -13.75 8.23 5.18
CA SER A 237 -12.33 8.54 5.37
C SER A 237 -11.43 7.38 4.92
N GLN A 238 -10.20 7.73 4.55
CA GLN A 238 -9.21 6.73 4.19
C GLN A 238 -8.87 5.82 5.38
N ALA A 239 -8.80 6.36 6.60
CA ALA A 239 -8.58 5.58 7.82
C ALA A 239 -9.64 4.45 8.00
N LEU A 240 -10.92 4.80 7.89
CA LEU A 240 -12.05 3.88 8.10
C LEU A 240 -12.41 2.99 6.90
N SER A 241 -11.66 3.05 5.80
CA SER A 241 -11.81 2.12 4.66
C SER A 241 -10.94 0.85 4.79
N SER A 242 -10.37 0.60 5.96
CA SER A 242 -9.58 -0.58 6.28
C SER A 242 -10.43 -1.87 6.30
N VAL A 243 -9.80 -3.01 5.99
CA VAL A 243 -10.49 -4.31 6.00
C VAL A 243 -11.03 -4.61 7.40
N GLY A 244 -12.32 -4.91 7.49
CA GLY A 244 -13.00 -5.24 8.74
C GLY A 244 -13.69 -4.07 9.44
N VAL A 245 -13.39 -2.82 9.08
CA VAL A 245 -14.02 -1.64 9.71
C VAL A 245 -15.54 -1.62 9.46
N GLN A 246 -15.98 -1.87 8.23
CA GLN A 246 -17.41 -1.96 7.91
C GLN A 246 -18.11 -3.08 8.69
N ASP A 247 -17.44 -4.23 8.85
CA ASP A 247 -18.01 -5.35 9.59
C ASP A 247 -18.13 -5.01 11.09
N ILE A 248 -17.13 -4.33 11.67
CA ILE A 248 -17.15 -3.84 13.05
C ILE A 248 -18.29 -2.84 13.25
N ARG A 249 -18.52 -1.95 12.29
CA ARG A 249 -19.66 -1.03 12.34
C ARG A 249 -21.00 -1.74 12.39
N ASP A 250 -21.20 -2.70 11.48
CA ASP A 250 -22.43 -3.51 11.48
C ASP A 250 -22.64 -4.20 12.84
N PHE A 251 -21.55 -4.61 13.51
CA PHE A 251 -21.59 -5.17 14.86
C PHE A 251 -21.94 -4.13 15.94
N LEU A 252 -21.29 -2.96 15.93
CA LEU A 252 -21.55 -1.87 16.88
C LEU A 252 -22.99 -1.35 16.80
N GLU A 253 -23.59 -1.39 15.61
CA GLU A 253 -24.99 -1.01 15.38
C GLU A 253 -25.99 -2.15 15.67
N GLY A 254 -25.53 -3.31 16.13
CA GLY A 254 -26.38 -4.46 16.46
C GLY A 254 -26.97 -5.18 15.23
N ARG A 255 -26.50 -4.89 14.02
CA ARG A 255 -26.97 -5.53 12.77
C ARG A 255 -26.44 -6.96 12.61
N ILE A 256 -25.31 -7.29 13.23
CA ILE A 256 -24.72 -8.64 13.24
C ILE A 256 -24.20 -9.03 14.63
N GLY A 257 -24.14 -10.33 14.91
CA GLY A 257 -23.52 -10.89 16.12
C GLY A 257 -22.00 -11.07 16.00
N ARG A 258 -21.34 -11.41 17.13
CA ARG A 258 -19.89 -11.57 17.23
C ARG A 258 -19.32 -12.66 16.30
N ASP A 259 -20.01 -13.79 16.19
CA ASP A 259 -19.58 -14.90 15.32
C ASP A 259 -19.61 -14.48 13.84
N THR A 260 -20.65 -13.76 13.43
CA THR A 260 -20.78 -13.22 12.08
C THR A 260 -19.72 -12.14 11.80
N LEU A 261 -19.39 -11.31 12.79
CA LEU A 261 -18.29 -10.34 12.68
C LEU A 261 -16.97 -11.07 12.37
N GLU A 262 -16.60 -12.07 13.17
CA GLU A 262 -15.35 -12.83 12.97
C GLU A 262 -15.31 -13.47 11.58
N GLU A 263 -16.40 -14.12 11.15
CA GLU A 263 -16.49 -14.75 9.84
C GLU A 263 -16.31 -13.73 8.70
N ARG A 264 -17.01 -12.59 8.76
CA ARG A 264 -16.96 -11.56 7.71
C ARG A 264 -15.59 -10.90 7.62
N VAL A 265 -15.00 -10.51 8.75
CA VAL A 265 -13.66 -9.90 8.78
C VAL A 265 -12.62 -10.88 8.24
N TYR A 266 -12.69 -12.16 8.64
CA TYR A 266 -11.80 -13.19 8.12
C TYR A 266 -11.95 -13.34 6.60
N ARG A 267 -13.18 -13.48 6.10
CA ARG A 267 -13.47 -13.61 4.67
C ARG A 267 -12.94 -12.41 3.89
N ASN A 268 -13.15 -11.19 4.38
CA ASN A 268 -12.69 -9.96 3.74
C ASN A 268 -11.15 -9.85 3.75
N THR A 269 -10.51 -10.24 4.85
CA THR A 269 -9.03 -10.34 4.95
C THR A 269 -8.46 -11.35 3.96
N ARG A 270 -9.08 -12.52 3.84
CA ARG A 270 -8.68 -13.54 2.85
C ARG A 270 -8.85 -13.06 1.41
N ARG A 271 -9.94 -12.34 1.12
CA ARG A 271 -10.16 -11.69 -0.19
C ARG A 271 -9.08 -10.65 -0.48
N TYR A 272 -8.69 -9.85 0.51
CA TYR A 272 -7.62 -8.87 0.39
C TYR A 272 -6.25 -9.52 0.13
N ALA A 273 -5.88 -10.55 0.90
CA ALA A 273 -4.66 -11.33 0.67
C ALA A 273 -4.60 -11.92 -0.75
N ARG A 274 -5.73 -12.47 -1.24
CA ARG A 274 -5.83 -12.99 -2.62
C ARG A 274 -5.60 -11.89 -3.66
N LYS A 275 -6.16 -10.69 -3.47
CA LYS A 275 -5.90 -9.55 -4.36
C LYS A 275 -4.41 -9.19 -4.37
N GLN A 276 -3.78 -9.12 -3.21
CA GLN A 276 -2.34 -8.83 -3.10
C GLN A 276 -1.48 -9.86 -3.84
N LEU A 277 -1.80 -11.15 -3.74
CA LEU A 277 -1.08 -12.21 -4.47
C LEU A 277 -1.13 -12.01 -5.99
N THR A 278 -2.28 -11.61 -6.56
CA THR A 278 -2.38 -11.29 -7.99
C THR A 278 -1.42 -10.17 -8.38
N TRP A 279 -1.33 -9.13 -7.55
CA TRP A 279 -0.43 -8.01 -7.78
C TRP A 279 1.05 -8.40 -7.66
N PHE A 280 1.42 -9.21 -6.67
CA PHE A 280 2.80 -9.68 -6.51
C PHE A 280 3.27 -10.56 -7.66
N LYS A 281 2.38 -11.39 -8.22
CA LYS A 281 2.69 -12.14 -9.45
C LYS A 281 2.98 -11.24 -10.64
N ALA A 282 2.34 -10.06 -10.72
CA ALA A 282 2.64 -9.09 -11.77
C ALA A 282 4.00 -8.40 -11.53
N LEU A 283 4.29 -7.99 -10.29
CA LEU A 283 5.59 -7.40 -9.90
C LEU A 283 6.77 -8.38 -10.05
N GLY A 284 6.55 -9.67 -9.79
CA GLY A 284 7.56 -10.73 -9.89
C GLY A 284 8.11 -10.98 -11.30
N ARG A 285 7.48 -10.42 -12.34
CA ARG A 285 7.92 -10.54 -13.74
C ARG A 285 8.99 -9.52 -14.14
N GLU A 286 9.37 -8.64 -13.24
CA GLU A 286 10.34 -7.58 -13.50
C GLU A 286 11.73 -8.01 -12.98
N GLY A 287 12.79 -7.82 -13.76
CA GLY A 287 14.16 -8.30 -13.44
C GLY A 287 14.77 -7.78 -12.13
N ARG A 288 14.10 -6.84 -11.46
CA ARG A 288 14.43 -6.27 -10.15
C ARG A 288 13.82 -7.02 -8.94
N THR A 289 13.10 -8.13 -9.18
CA THR A 289 12.39 -8.86 -8.13
C THR A 289 13.12 -10.17 -7.75
N ARG A 290 13.09 -10.49 -6.46
CA ARG A 290 13.55 -11.75 -5.86
C ARG A 290 12.37 -12.37 -5.11
N SER A 291 11.98 -13.58 -5.48
CA SER A 291 10.97 -14.33 -4.75
C SER A 291 11.61 -15.02 -3.55
N LEU A 292 10.95 -14.94 -2.39
CA LEU A 292 11.34 -15.58 -1.15
C LEU A 292 10.34 -16.69 -0.83
N ASP A 293 10.81 -17.93 -0.69
CA ASP A 293 9.93 -19.07 -0.39
C ASP A 293 9.51 -19.05 1.08
N HIS A 294 8.21 -18.88 1.33
CA HIS A 294 7.62 -18.91 2.67
C HIS A 294 7.87 -20.19 3.48
N LYS A 295 8.32 -21.28 2.85
CA LYS A 295 8.69 -22.53 3.52
C LYS A 295 10.04 -22.45 4.23
N GLN A 296 10.91 -21.55 3.82
CA GLN A 296 12.19 -21.32 4.49
C GLN A 296 11.96 -20.66 5.85
N ASP A 297 12.80 -20.98 6.82
CA ASP A 297 12.77 -20.33 8.12
C ASP A 297 13.22 -18.86 8.00
N GLU A 298 12.82 -18.04 8.98
CA GLU A 298 13.05 -16.60 8.95
C GLU A 298 14.54 -16.22 8.94
N GLU A 299 15.42 -17.01 9.58
CA GLU A 299 16.87 -16.74 9.57
C GLU A 299 17.46 -16.99 8.18
N THR A 300 17.06 -18.07 7.52
CA THR A 300 17.45 -18.35 6.14
C THR A 300 16.99 -17.26 5.18
N LEU A 301 15.74 -16.79 5.32
CA LEU A 301 15.20 -15.67 4.55
C LEU A 301 15.97 -14.37 4.81
N CYS A 302 16.24 -14.05 6.07
CA CYS A 302 17.01 -12.86 6.47
C CYS A 302 18.41 -12.88 5.85
N ARG A 303 19.11 -14.02 5.94
CA ARG A 303 20.44 -14.19 5.35
C ARG A 303 20.43 -13.99 3.84
N THR A 304 19.45 -14.60 3.16
CA THR A 304 19.27 -14.46 1.71
C THR A 304 19.13 -12.99 1.32
N ILE A 305 18.33 -12.21 2.05
CA ILE A 305 18.17 -10.76 1.81
C ILE A 305 19.50 -10.03 2.05
N CYS A 306 20.18 -10.30 3.16
CA CYS A 306 21.45 -9.65 3.50
C CYS A 306 22.54 -9.90 2.45
N ASP A 307 22.78 -11.17 2.11
CA ASP A 307 23.79 -11.58 1.13
C ASP A 307 23.48 -10.97 -0.25
N THR A 308 22.20 -10.94 -0.64
CA THR A 308 21.79 -10.31 -1.90
C THR A 308 22.04 -8.79 -1.89
N LEU A 309 21.81 -8.14 -0.75
CA LEU A 309 22.05 -6.69 -0.63
C LEU A 309 23.53 -6.35 -0.62
N GLU A 310 24.36 -7.17 0.03
CA GLU A 310 25.82 -7.03 0.00
C GLU A 310 26.34 -7.17 -1.43
N ALA A 311 25.93 -8.21 -2.16
CA ALA A 311 26.32 -8.41 -3.56
C ALA A 311 25.81 -7.32 -4.51
N ALA A 312 24.78 -6.56 -4.13
CA ALA A 312 24.21 -5.48 -4.93
C ALA A 312 24.80 -4.09 -4.60
N ARG A 313 25.69 -3.98 -3.60
CA ARG A 313 26.41 -2.75 -3.24
C ARG A 313 27.62 -2.48 -4.13
N ASP A 314 28.23 -3.54 -4.68
CA ASP A 314 29.32 -3.51 -5.66
C ASP A 314 28.81 -3.19 -7.07
#